data_AF-A0A6I5RVQ6-F1
#
_entry.id   AF-A0A6I5RVQ6-F1
#
_cell.length_a   1.000
_cell.length_b   1.000
_cell.length_c   1.000
_cell.angle_alpha   90.00
_cell.angle_beta   90.00
_cell.angle_gamma   90.00
#
_symmetry.space_group_name_H-M   'P 1'
#
loop_
_entity.id
_entity.type
_entity.pdbx_description
1 polymer ?
#
loop_
_entity_poly.entity_id
_entity_poly.type
_entity_poly.pdbx_seq_one_letter_code
_entity_poly.pdbx_strand_id
1 'polypeptide(L)'
;MTASPADAAEPCEALAGTLPAYQACIGQLYRKPIAQWPAPQIDPDVAWEEMGPLPERAPSPPENPYTPAKAALGERLFNDPKLSRSGQIACASCHEPDEAFADGRRVSFGHDRRSGRRNAPSVVMSGFTHQLFWDGRSASLEAQALRPVNDHVEMAFTTDELLSRLNADAEYPGLFDRAFASKGPVTAERIAQALATYQRTLVT
;
A
#
# COMPACT_ATOMS: atom_id res chain seq x y z
N MET A 1 47.23 -9.95 6.99
CA MET A 1 46.26 -11.06 6.98
C MET A 1 44.91 -10.45 7.30
N THR A 2 44.18 -10.05 6.27
CA THR A 2 42.79 -9.60 6.41
C THR A 2 41.96 -10.87 6.58
N ALA A 3 41.28 -11.01 7.71
CA ALA A 3 40.34 -12.11 7.93
C ALA A 3 39.32 -12.09 6.78
N SER A 4 39.12 -13.23 6.11
CA SER A 4 37.97 -13.39 5.22
C SER A 4 36.71 -13.07 6.03
N PRO A 5 35.71 -12.38 5.46
CA PRO A 5 34.43 -12.20 6.13
C PRO A 5 33.87 -13.58 6.46
N ALA A 6 33.65 -13.84 7.75
CA ALA A 6 33.08 -15.08 8.25
C ALA A 6 31.83 -15.41 7.44
N ASP A 7 31.74 -16.63 6.91
CA ASP A 7 30.57 -17.08 6.17
C ASP A 7 29.37 -17.18 7.12
N ALA A 8 28.20 -16.75 6.67
CA ALA A 8 26.96 -16.93 7.42
C ALA A 8 26.72 -18.43 7.73
N ALA A 9 27.27 -19.32 6.91
CA ALA A 9 27.24 -20.76 7.10
C ALA A 9 28.47 -21.34 7.84
N GLU A 10 29.50 -20.54 8.17
CA GLU A 10 30.77 -21.03 8.77
C GLU A 10 30.55 -21.97 9.97
N PRO A 11 29.59 -21.73 10.89
CA PRO A 11 29.33 -22.66 12.00
C PRO A 11 28.79 -24.04 11.58
N CYS A 12 28.24 -24.15 10.37
CA CYS A 12 27.65 -25.37 9.82
C CYS A 12 28.44 -25.95 8.63
N GLU A 13 29.43 -25.25 8.08
CA GLU A 13 30.22 -25.70 6.92
C GLU A 13 30.86 -27.06 7.14
N ALA A 14 31.34 -27.33 8.36
CA ALA A 14 31.90 -28.63 8.74
C ALA A 14 30.90 -29.80 8.61
N LEU A 15 29.60 -29.51 8.56
CA LEU A 15 28.51 -30.48 8.42
C LEU A 15 28.00 -30.60 6.98
N ALA A 16 28.51 -29.78 6.04
CA ALA A 16 28.07 -29.74 4.64
C ALA A 16 28.24 -31.08 3.90
N GLY A 17 29.14 -31.96 4.39
CA GLY A 17 29.31 -33.33 3.89
C GLY A 17 28.09 -34.24 4.10
N THR A 18 27.12 -33.82 4.93
CA THR A 18 25.84 -34.52 5.12
C THR A 18 24.69 -33.52 5.12
N LEU A 19 23.89 -33.52 4.04
CA LEU A 19 22.77 -32.58 3.88
C LEU A 19 21.81 -32.53 5.09
N PRO A 20 21.42 -33.66 5.73
CA PRO A 20 20.54 -33.61 6.89
C PRO A 20 21.15 -32.90 8.11
N ALA A 21 22.44 -33.12 8.41
CA ALA A 21 23.09 -32.47 9.55
C ALA A 21 23.33 -30.98 9.28
N TYR A 22 23.67 -30.64 8.04
CA TYR A 22 23.79 -29.25 7.59
C TYR A 22 22.46 -28.49 7.75
N GLN A 23 21.35 -29.07 7.25
CA GLN A 23 20.01 -28.47 7.37
C GLN A 23 19.57 -28.32 8.83
N ALA A 24 19.84 -29.32 9.68
CA ALA A 24 19.52 -29.24 11.10
C ALA A 24 20.31 -28.11 11.79
N CYS A 25 21.59 -27.95 11.46
CA CYS A 25 22.43 -26.88 11.98
C CYS A 25 21.95 -25.49 11.54
N ILE A 26 21.75 -25.28 10.23
CA ILE A 26 21.23 -24.02 9.69
C ILE A 26 19.86 -23.70 10.31
N GLY A 27 18.98 -24.70 10.43
CA GLY A 27 17.68 -24.55 11.06
C GLY A 27 17.78 -24.10 12.53
N GLN A 28 18.77 -24.55 13.29
CA GLN A 28 18.99 -24.09 14.67
C GLN A 28 19.53 -22.64 14.73
N LEU A 29 20.37 -22.23 13.78
CA LEU A 29 20.90 -20.86 13.72
C LEU A 29 19.79 -19.83 13.44
N TYR A 30 18.97 -20.07 12.41
CA TYR A 30 17.94 -19.12 11.96
C TYR A 30 16.61 -19.20 12.73
N ARG A 31 16.46 -20.15 13.65
CA ARG A 31 15.33 -20.14 14.63
C ARG A 31 15.55 -19.18 15.79
N LYS A 32 16.77 -18.68 15.99
CA LYS A 32 17.08 -17.71 17.05
C LYS A 32 16.48 -16.33 16.70
N PRO A 33 16.39 -15.40 17.67
CA PRO A 33 16.09 -14.00 17.36
C PRO A 33 17.01 -13.45 16.27
N ILE A 34 16.50 -12.58 15.40
CA ILE A 34 17.22 -12.01 14.25
C ILE A 34 18.58 -11.42 14.66
N ALA A 35 18.66 -10.77 15.83
CA ALA A 35 19.91 -10.22 16.38
C ALA A 35 21.01 -11.27 16.69
N GLN A 36 20.70 -12.57 16.60
CA GLN A 36 21.61 -13.68 16.84
C GLN A 36 21.83 -14.53 15.58
N TRP A 37 21.31 -14.09 14.43
CA TRP A 37 21.60 -14.74 13.17
C TRP A 37 23.08 -14.53 12.80
N PRO A 38 23.70 -15.49 12.09
CA PRO A 38 25.02 -15.28 11.52
C PRO A 38 25.01 -14.03 10.64
N ALA A 39 26.08 -13.23 10.71
CA ALA A 39 26.22 -12.05 9.86
C ALA A 39 26.23 -12.48 8.38
N PRO A 40 25.50 -11.78 7.49
CA PRO A 40 25.54 -12.10 6.08
C PRO A 40 26.91 -11.76 5.49
N GLN A 41 27.30 -12.52 4.48
CA GLN A 41 28.39 -12.09 3.59
C GLN A 41 27.84 -11.02 2.64
N ILE A 42 28.38 -9.82 2.75
CA ILE A 42 28.02 -8.66 1.92
C ILE A 42 29.30 -8.03 1.35
N ASP A 43 29.21 -7.46 0.15
CA ASP A 43 30.34 -6.73 -0.43
C ASP A 43 30.71 -5.54 0.47
N PRO A 44 32.00 -5.17 0.60
CA PRO A 44 32.46 -4.14 1.54
C PRO A 44 31.77 -2.77 1.42
N ASP A 45 31.26 -2.44 0.23
CA ASP A 45 30.62 -1.15 -0.07
C ASP A 45 29.09 -1.19 0.05
N VAL A 46 28.51 -2.31 0.47
CA VAL A 46 27.06 -2.47 0.63
C VAL A 46 26.65 -2.12 2.06
N ALA A 47 25.89 -1.03 2.21
CA ALA A 47 25.14 -0.78 3.44
C ALA A 47 23.99 -1.79 3.54
N TRP A 48 24.06 -2.66 4.54
CA TRP A 48 23.07 -3.70 4.77
C TRP A 48 22.33 -3.49 6.08
N GLU A 49 21.03 -3.74 6.05
CA GLU A 49 20.15 -3.82 7.21
C GLU A 49 19.32 -5.10 7.08
N GLU A 50 19.20 -5.86 8.17
CA GLU A 50 18.42 -7.09 8.18
C GLU A 50 16.92 -6.79 8.01
N MET A 51 16.19 -7.75 7.45
CA MET A 51 14.73 -7.67 7.40
C MET A 51 14.18 -7.60 8.83
N GLY A 52 13.42 -6.55 9.11
CA GLY A 52 12.76 -6.33 10.38
C GLY A 52 11.23 -6.35 10.25
N PRO A 53 10.51 -6.44 11.39
CA PRO A 53 9.09 -6.18 11.38
C PRO A 53 8.85 -4.74 10.91
N LEU A 54 7.83 -4.55 10.07
CA LEU A 54 7.36 -3.21 9.75
C LEU A 54 6.72 -2.57 10.99
N PRO A 55 6.78 -1.24 11.14
CA PRO A 55 6.02 -0.54 12.18
C PRO A 55 4.54 -0.90 12.14
N GLU A 56 3.85 -0.85 13.29
CA GLU A 56 2.40 -1.12 13.37
C GLU A 56 1.55 -0.18 12.52
N ARG A 57 2.10 0.95 12.06
CA ARG A 57 1.42 1.88 11.18
C ARG A 57 2.38 2.41 10.13
N ALA A 58 1.90 2.50 8.89
CA ALA A 58 2.62 3.16 7.83
C ALA A 58 2.87 4.65 8.14
N PRO A 59 4.07 5.18 7.80
CA PRO A 59 4.38 6.58 8.03
C PRO A 59 3.43 7.49 7.24
N SER A 60 2.99 8.57 7.90
CA SER A 60 2.20 9.64 7.26
C SER A 60 3.09 10.84 7.00
N PRO A 61 3.02 11.47 5.82
CA PRO A 61 3.89 12.58 5.52
C PRO A 61 3.41 13.86 6.25
N PRO A 62 4.30 14.85 6.50
CA PRO A 62 3.95 16.06 7.24
C PRO A 62 2.78 16.87 6.64
N GLU A 63 2.63 16.86 5.32
CA GLU A 63 1.56 17.51 4.57
C GLU A 63 0.21 16.77 4.67
N ASN A 64 0.23 15.48 5.01
CA ASN A 64 -0.97 14.68 5.23
C ASN A 64 -0.87 13.85 6.51
N PRO A 65 -0.87 14.50 7.69
CA PRO A 65 -0.76 13.80 8.95
C PRO A 65 -2.00 12.93 9.20
N TYR A 66 -1.78 11.77 9.82
CA TYR A 66 -2.84 10.88 10.23
C TYR A 66 -3.78 11.53 11.24
N THR A 67 -5.08 11.40 11.00
CA THR A 67 -6.10 11.58 12.03
C THR A 67 -7.15 10.46 11.90
N PRO A 68 -7.77 9.99 13.01
CA PRO A 68 -8.84 9.00 12.93
C PRO A 68 -10.02 9.47 12.07
N ALA A 69 -10.37 10.75 12.14
CA ALA A 69 -11.47 11.33 11.36
C ALA A 69 -11.18 11.32 9.85
N LYS A 70 -9.92 11.56 9.45
CA LYS A 70 -9.48 11.50 8.06
C LYS A 70 -9.42 10.06 7.54
N ALA A 71 -8.96 9.11 8.37
CA ALA A 71 -9.01 7.69 8.04
C ALA A 71 -10.45 7.19 7.83
N ALA A 72 -11.38 7.56 8.72
CA ALA A 72 -12.79 7.20 8.60
C ALA A 72 -13.46 7.80 7.34
N LEU A 73 -13.11 9.04 6.99
CA LEU A 73 -13.55 9.64 5.72
C LEU A 73 -12.96 8.89 4.52
N GLY A 74 -11.67 8.55 4.57
CA GLY A 74 -11.00 7.78 3.53
C GLY A 74 -11.64 6.41 3.32
N GLU A 75 -11.97 5.71 4.40
CA GLU A 75 -12.68 4.42 4.35
C GLU A 75 -14.05 4.57 3.68
N ARG A 76 -14.81 5.61 4.04
CA ARG A 76 -16.10 5.88 3.41
C ARG A 76 -15.93 6.12 1.91
N LEU A 77 -14.99 6.98 1.50
CA LEU A 77 -14.71 7.26 0.09
C LEU A 77 -14.26 6.00 -0.67
N PHE A 78 -13.42 5.16 -0.06
CA PHE A 78 -12.89 3.93 -0.66
C PHE A 78 -14.01 2.93 -1.02
N ASN A 79 -15.08 2.92 -0.22
CA ASN A 79 -16.24 2.04 -0.39
C ASN A 79 -17.41 2.70 -1.12
N ASP A 80 -17.33 3.99 -1.47
CA ASP A 80 -18.47 4.74 -2.02
C ASP A 80 -18.45 4.77 -3.56
N PRO A 81 -19.45 4.17 -4.23
CA PRO A 81 -19.49 4.17 -5.69
C PRO A 81 -19.81 5.54 -6.30
N LYS A 82 -20.18 6.55 -5.50
CA LYS A 82 -20.33 7.95 -5.94
C LYS A 82 -19.06 8.51 -6.57
N LEU A 83 -17.89 7.95 -6.26
CA LEU A 83 -16.60 8.30 -6.87
C LEU A 83 -16.46 7.81 -8.32
N SER A 84 -17.40 7.03 -8.85
CA SER A 84 -17.43 6.65 -10.26
C SER A 84 -18.52 7.39 -11.02
N ARG A 85 -18.30 7.68 -12.30
CA ARG A 85 -19.30 8.35 -13.15
C ARG A 85 -20.62 7.60 -13.16
N SER A 86 -20.57 6.26 -13.25
CA SER A 86 -21.73 5.36 -13.22
C SER A 86 -22.44 5.27 -11.87
N GLY A 87 -21.82 5.68 -10.75
CA GLY A 87 -22.38 5.45 -9.42
C GLY A 87 -22.42 3.98 -9.02
N GLN A 88 -21.58 3.14 -9.62
CA GLN A 88 -21.61 1.66 -9.47
C GLN A 88 -20.27 1.05 -9.07
N ILE A 89 -19.16 1.80 -9.18
CA ILE A 89 -17.80 1.31 -8.95
C ILE A 89 -17.18 2.14 -7.82
N ALA A 90 -16.62 1.46 -6.83
CA ALA A 90 -15.82 2.05 -5.77
C ALA A 90 -14.38 1.52 -5.86
N CYS A 91 -13.45 2.05 -5.06
CA CYS A 91 -12.10 1.49 -4.96
C CYS A 91 -12.17 0.02 -4.49
N ALA A 92 -13.05 -0.26 -3.53
CA ALA A 92 -13.33 -1.59 -3.02
C ALA A 92 -13.84 -2.58 -4.08
N SER A 93 -14.38 -2.12 -5.23
CA SER A 93 -14.81 -3.01 -6.32
C SER A 93 -13.64 -3.72 -7.03
N CYS A 94 -12.42 -3.18 -6.94
CA CYS A 94 -11.20 -3.80 -7.47
C CYS A 94 -10.17 -4.11 -6.37
N HIS A 95 -10.48 -3.75 -5.12
CA HIS A 95 -9.62 -3.93 -3.95
C HIS A 95 -10.48 -4.46 -2.81
N GLU A 96 -10.98 -5.68 -2.99
CA GLU A 96 -11.97 -6.34 -2.15
C GLU A 96 -11.31 -6.81 -0.83
N PRO A 97 -11.79 -6.38 0.36
CA PRO A 97 -11.17 -6.75 1.63
C PRO A 97 -11.02 -8.27 1.84
N ASP A 98 -12.01 -9.06 1.41
CA ASP A 98 -12.02 -10.52 1.54
C ASP A 98 -10.97 -11.20 0.64
N GLU A 99 -10.46 -10.50 -0.37
CA GLU A 99 -9.39 -10.95 -1.27
C GLU A 99 -8.07 -10.23 -0.96
N ALA A 100 -7.84 -9.93 0.33
CA ALA A 100 -6.68 -9.17 0.81
C ALA A 100 -6.50 -7.84 0.06
N PHE A 101 -7.61 -7.13 -0.20
CA PHE A 101 -7.67 -5.89 -0.96
C PHE A 101 -7.11 -5.97 -2.40
N ALA A 102 -7.16 -7.16 -3.01
CA ALA A 102 -7.06 -7.37 -4.45
C ALA A 102 -8.46 -7.73 -5.01
N ASP A 103 -8.56 -8.19 -6.25
CA ASP A 103 -9.86 -8.54 -6.86
C ASP A 103 -9.98 -10.01 -7.31
N GLY A 104 -8.95 -10.83 -7.06
CA GLY A 104 -8.91 -12.24 -7.45
C GLY A 104 -8.98 -12.51 -8.96
N ARG A 105 -8.89 -11.48 -9.81
CA ARG A 105 -9.10 -11.60 -11.27
C ARG A 105 -7.81 -11.37 -12.04
N ARG A 106 -7.74 -11.95 -13.26
CA ARG A 106 -6.63 -11.68 -14.19
C ARG A 106 -6.52 -10.18 -14.51
N VAL A 107 -7.66 -9.52 -14.72
CA VAL A 107 -7.81 -8.08 -14.92
C VAL A 107 -9.17 -7.66 -14.37
N SER A 108 -9.25 -6.44 -13.84
CA SER A 108 -10.48 -5.87 -13.29
C SER A 108 -11.45 -5.45 -14.40
N PHE A 109 -12.74 -5.37 -14.06
CA PHE A 109 -13.76 -4.76 -14.92
C PHE A 109 -14.18 -3.43 -14.34
N GLY A 110 -14.02 -2.36 -15.12
CA GLY A 110 -14.42 -1.03 -14.71
C GLY A 110 -15.71 -0.56 -15.39
N HIS A 111 -15.79 0.74 -15.68
CA HIS A 111 -16.95 1.42 -16.23
C HIS A 111 -17.47 0.72 -17.49
N ASP A 112 -18.80 0.57 -17.60
CA ASP A 112 -19.48 -0.19 -18.65
C ASP A 112 -18.95 -1.63 -18.83
N ARG A 113 -18.43 -2.25 -17.76
CA ARG A 113 -17.77 -3.57 -17.77
C ARG A 113 -16.58 -3.66 -18.73
N ARG A 114 -15.92 -2.55 -19.02
CA ARG A 114 -14.70 -2.56 -19.83
C ARG A 114 -13.61 -3.31 -19.09
N SER A 115 -12.88 -4.16 -19.82
CA SER A 115 -11.74 -4.89 -19.28
C SER A 115 -10.55 -3.96 -19.09
N GLY A 116 -9.96 -3.99 -17.90
CA GLY A 116 -8.67 -3.37 -17.63
C GLY A 116 -7.53 -4.04 -18.40
N ARG A 117 -6.33 -3.46 -18.26
CA ARG A 117 -5.11 -3.91 -18.95
C ARG A 117 -4.13 -4.68 -18.06
N ARG A 118 -4.29 -4.58 -16.74
CA ARG A 118 -3.43 -5.20 -15.72
C ARG A 118 -4.32 -5.71 -14.58
N ASN A 119 -3.81 -6.67 -13.83
CA ASN A 119 -4.42 -7.08 -12.57
C ASN A 119 -4.41 -5.91 -11.58
N ALA A 120 -5.40 -5.80 -10.71
CA ALA A 120 -5.36 -4.87 -9.58
C ALA A 120 -4.47 -5.46 -8.47
N PRO A 121 -3.33 -4.83 -8.14
CA PRO A 121 -2.50 -5.31 -7.04
C PRO A 121 -3.24 -5.14 -5.71
N SER A 122 -2.89 -5.94 -4.72
CA SER A 122 -3.34 -5.68 -3.34
C SER A 122 -2.90 -4.29 -2.89
N VAL A 123 -3.77 -3.58 -2.16
CA VAL A 123 -3.40 -2.33 -1.47
C VAL A 123 -3.01 -2.53 0.00
N VAL A 124 -2.93 -3.78 0.46
CA VAL A 124 -2.35 -4.09 1.78
C VAL A 124 -0.86 -3.72 1.78
N MET A 125 -0.39 -3.13 2.88
CA MET A 125 0.97 -2.59 3.04
C MET A 125 1.34 -1.47 2.04
N SER A 126 0.42 -0.93 1.24
CA SER A 126 0.74 0.11 0.26
C SER A 126 1.27 1.40 0.89
N GLY A 127 0.95 1.63 2.17
CA GLY A 127 1.51 2.72 2.96
C GLY A 127 3.03 2.66 3.18
N PHE A 128 3.66 1.49 2.99
CA PHE A 128 5.11 1.31 3.06
C PHE A 128 5.79 1.29 1.67
N THR A 129 5.01 1.45 0.59
CA THR A 129 5.51 1.36 -0.77
C THR A 129 5.85 2.74 -1.34
N HIS A 130 7.07 2.89 -1.88
CA HIS A 130 7.55 4.17 -2.45
C HIS A 130 7.17 4.38 -3.92
N GLN A 131 6.95 3.30 -4.68
CA GLN A 131 6.58 3.34 -6.09
C GLN A 131 5.30 2.55 -6.31
N LEU A 132 4.23 3.25 -6.68
CA LEU A 132 2.90 2.69 -6.82
C LEU A 132 2.52 2.54 -8.30
N PHE A 133 1.50 1.70 -8.54
CA PHE A 133 1.21 1.05 -9.82
C PHE A 133 2.29 0.05 -10.26
N TRP A 134 1.90 -0.87 -11.14
CA TRP A 134 2.79 -1.85 -11.76
C TRP A 134 4.01 -1.26 -12.49
N ASP A 135 3.93 -0.01 -12.95
CA ASP A 135 5.02 0.70 -13.63
C ASP A 135 5.73 1.72 -12.74
N GLY A 136 5.42 1.76 -11.44
CA GLY A 136 6.05 2.65 -10.47
C GLY A 136 5.80 4.15 -10.72
N ARG A 137 4.87 4.51 -11.61
CA ARG A 137 4.68 5.90 -12.07
C ARG A 137 4.16 6.87 -11.03
N SER A 138 3.74 6.39 -9.86
CA SER A 138 3.25 7.24 -8.78
C SER A 138 4.14 7.15 -7.56
N ALA A 139 4.64 8.30 -7.11
CA ALA A 139 5.59 8.41 -6.00
C ALA A 139 4.91 8.45 -4.62
N SER A 140 3.59 8.58 -4.56
CA SER A 140 2.83 8.61 -3.30
C SER A 140 1.40 8.13 -3.49
N LEU A 141 0.74 7.76 -2.38
CA LEU A 141 -0.68 7.38 -2.36
C LEU A 141 -1.57 8.57 -2.75
N GLU A 142 -1.23 9.78 -2.32
CA GLU A 142 -1.92 11.01 -2.70
C GLU A 142 -1.89 11.24 -4.22
N ALA A 143 -0.72 11.02 -4.86
CA ALA A 143 -0.58 11.14 -6.31
C ALA A 143 -1.22 9.99 -7.10
N GLN A 144 -1.50 8.86 -6.43
CA GLN A 144 -2.10 7.65 -7.00
C GLN A 144 -3.64 7.75 -6.97
N ALA A 145 -4.21 8.23 -5.86
CA ALA A 145 -5.61 8.04 -5.46
C ALA A 145 -6.66 8.48 -6.49
N LEU A 146 -6.44 9.59 -7.19
CA LEU A 146 -7.40 10.11 -8.17
C LEU A 146 -7.17 9.59 -9.60
N ARG A 147 -6.11 8.82 -9.86
CA ARG A 147 -5.89 8.30 -11.21
C ARG A 147 -6.91 7.24 -11.61
N PRO A 148 -7.31 6.26 -10.76
CA PRO A 148 -8.43 5.36 -11.04
C PRO A 148 -9.74 6.10 -11.29
N VAL A 149 -9.99 7.17 -10.52
CA VAL A 149 -11.17 8.03 -10.69
C VAL A 149 -11.21 8.63 -12.09
N ASN A 150 -10.04 9.09 -12.56
CA ASN A 150 -9.87 9.74 -13.86
C ASN A 150 -9.69 8.79 -15.06
N ASP A 151 -9.51 7.49 -14.82
CA ASP A 151 -9.33 6.51 -15.89
C ASP A 151 -10.70 6.12 -16.49
N HIS A 152 -10.84 6.32 -17.80
CA HIS A 152 -12.07 6.07 -18.57
C HIS A 152 -12.48 4.60 -18.67
N VAL A 153 -11.57 3.66 -18.40
CA VAL A 153 -11.86 2.24 -18.29
C VAL A 153 -12.25 1.89 -16.86
N GLU A 154 -11.67 2.53 -15.85
CA GLU A 154 -11.91 2.24 -14.44
C GLU A 154 -13.17 2.94 -13.92
N MET A 155 -13.08 4.18 -13.41
CA MET A 155 -14.22 4.88 -12.78
C MET A 155 -14.81 6.00 -13.64
N ALA A 156 -14.12 6.38 -14.71
CA ALA A 156 -14.57 7.21 -15.82
C ALA A 156 -15.09 8.61 -15.48
N PHE A 157 -14.62 9.20 -14.39
CA PHE A 157 -14.84 10.60 -14.11
C PHE A 157 -13.73 11.49 -14.66
N THR A 158 -14.01 12.78 -14.77
CA THR A 158 -12.99 13.82 -14.66
C THR A 158 -12.96 14.35 -13.22
N THR A 159 -11.83 14.93 -12.80
CA THR A 159 -11.72 15.57 -11.48
C THR A 159 -12.82 16.60 -11.27
N ASP A 160 -13.12 17.43 -12.28
CA ASP A 160 -14.13 18.49 -12.14
C ASP A 160 -15.56 17.93 -11.95
N GLU A 161 -15.91 16.85 -12.64
CA GLU A 161 -17.19 16.17 -12.45
C GLU A 161 -17.30 15.55 -11.05
N LEU A 162 -16.22 14.93 -10.56
CA LEU A 162 -16.16 14.39 -9.20
C LEU A 162 -16.36 15.51 -8.16
N LEU A 163 -15.62 16.62 -8.30
CA LEU A 163 -15.72 17.75 -7.38
C LEU A 163 -17.10 18.38 -7.40
N SER A 164 -17.70 18.53 -8.59
CA SER A 164 -19.07 19.03 -8.74
C SER A 164 -20.06 18.13 -8.00
N ARG A 165 -19.92 16.79 -8.14
CA ARG A 165 -20.80 15.83 -7.45
C ARG A 165 -20.63 15.89 -5.94
N LEU A 166 -19.40 15.86 -5.42
CA LEU A 166 -19.16 15.80 -3.97
C LEU A 166 -19.46 17.12 -3.27
N ASN A 167 -19.27 18.27 -3.91
CA ASN A 167 -19.64 19.57 -3.33
C ASN A 167 -21.16 19.81 -3.34
N ALA A 168 -21.90 19.19 -4.25
CA ALA A 168 -23.36 19.26 -4.30
C ALA A 168 -24.05 18.21 -3.39
N ASP A 169 -23.29 17.29 -2.81
CA ASP A 169 -23.82 16.25 -1.92
C ASP A 169 -24.18 16.82 -0.54
N ALA A 170 -25.25 16.31 0.05
CA ALA A 170 -25.77 16.82 1.33
C ALA A 170 -24.88 16.49 2.54
N GLU A 171 -24.06 15.43 2.47
CA GLU A 171 -23.26 14.94 3.58
C GLU A 171 -21.77 15.27 3.44
N TYR A 172 -21.23 15.15 2.22
CA TYR A 172 -19.77 15.20 2.01
C TYR A 172 -19.09 16.49 2.49
N PRO A 173 -19.58 17.71 2.19
CA PRO A 173 -18.95 18.93 2.69
C PRO A 173 -18.78 18.92 4.22
N GLY A 174 -19.81 18.49 4.95
CA GLY A 174 -19.75 18.37 6.41
C GLY A 174 -18.81 17.26 6.90
N LEU A 175 -18.69 16.15 6.17
CA LEU A 175 -17.72 15.09 6.47
C LEU A 175 -16.28 15.58 6.28
N PHE A 176 -16.00 16.31 5.19
CA PHE A 176 -14.70 16.90 4.93
C PHE A 176 -14.34 17.97 5.97
N ASP A 177 -15.27 18.84 6.34
CA ASP A 177 -15.04 19.84 7.40
C ASP A 177 -14.61 19.21 8.72
N ARG A 178 -15.25 18.09 9.10
CA ARG A 178 -14.88 17.33 10.31
C ARG A 178 -13.52 16.65 10.19
N ALA A 179 -13.27 15.96 9.06
CA ALA A 179 -12.02 15.21 8.86
C ALA A 179 -10.77 16.10 8.80
N PHE A 180 -10.92 17.31 8.25
CA PHE A 180 -9.83 18.28 8.08
C PHE A 180 -9.83 19.39 9.14
N ALA A 181 -10.72 19.32 10.13
CA ALA A 181 -10.92 20.34 11.16
C ALA A 181 -10.97 21.77 10.61
N SER A 182 -11.50 21.94 9.39
CA SER A 182 -11.47 23.20 8.66
C SER A 182 -12.59 23.26 7.63
N LYS A 183 -13.33 24.37 7.65
CA LYS A 183 -14.40 24.63 6.70
C LYS A 183 -13.85 24.90 5.30
N GLY A 184 -14.47 24.33 4.27
CA GLY A 184 -14.12 24.65 2.90
C GLY A 184 -14.75 23.69 1.88
N PRO A 185 -14.58 23.98 0.58
CA PRO A 185 -15.03 23.07 -0.45
C PRO A 185 -14.30 21.73 -0.36
N VAL A 186 -14.95 20.68 -0.87
CA VAL A 186 -14.29 19.42 -1.18
C VAL A 186 -13.34 19.68 -2.35
N THR A 187 -12.06 19.37 -2.19
CA THR A 187 -11.01 19.55 -3.20
C THR A 187 -10.36 18.22 -3.57
N ALA A 188 -9.72 18.16 -4.74
CA ALA A 188 -8.97 16.98 -5.17
C ALA A 188 -7.90 16.58 -4.15
N GLU A 189 -7.18 17.58 -3.62
CA GLU A 189 -6.20 17.43 -2.54
C GLU A 189 -6.82 16.73 -1.32
N ARG A 190 -7.96 17.23 -0.80
CA ARG A 190 -8.62 16.66 0.38
C ARG A 190 -9.10 15.22 0.13
N ILE A 191 -9.62 14.93 -1.08
CA ILE A 191 -10.06 13.57 -1.43
C ILE A 191 -8.85 12.62 -1.45
N ALA A 192 -7.79 12.99 -2.15
CA ALA A 192 -6.57 12.21 -2.26
C ALA A 192 -5.94 11.96 -0.88
N GLN A 193 -5.86 13.00 -0.05
CA GLN A 193 -5.34 12.90 1.30
C GLN A 193 -6.17 11.97 2.19
N ALA A 194 -7.50 12.05 2.14
CA ALA A 194 -8.38 11.16 2.91
C ALA A 194 -8.21 9.69 2.49
N LEU A 195 -8.29 9.39 1.19
CA LEU A 195 -8.07 8.04 0.65
C LEU A 195 -6.69 7.50 1.04
N ALA A 196 -5.64 8.30 0.87
CA ALA A 196 -4.27 7.92 1.21
C ALA A 196 -4.09 7.69 2.72
N THR A 197 -4.79 8.42 3.59
CA THR A 197 -4.76 8.17 5.04
C THR A 197 -5.40 6.83 5.39
N TYR A 198 -6.53 6.47 4.77
CA TYR A 198 -7.14 5.16 4.95
C TYR A 198 -6.27 4.02 4.41
N GLN A 199 -5.71 4.17 3.21
CA GLN A 199 -4.82 3.14 2.63
C GLN A 199 -3.61 2.85 3.54
N ARG A 200 -3.09 3.85 4.26
CA ARG A 200 -2.02 3.66 5.26
C ARG A 200 -2.43 2.87 6.49
N THR A 201 -3.73 2.71 6.76
CA THR A 201 -4.23 1.84 7.83
C THR A 201 -4.40 0.39 7.39
N LEU A 202 -4.27 0.09 6.10
CA LEU A 202 -4.37 -1.27 5.55
C LEU A 202 -3.06 -2.03 5.75
N VAL A 203 -2.73 -2.26 7.01
CA VAL A 203 -1.61 -3.07 7.47
C VAL A 203 -2.16 -4.35 8.09
N THR A 204 -1.57 -5.50 7.75
CA THR A 204 -1.98 -6.83 8.29
C THR A 204 -0.94 -7.37 9.24
#